data_AF-A0A7S3BQH3-F1
#
_entry.id   AF-A0A7S3BQH3-F1
#
_cell.length_a   1.000
_cell.length_b   1.000
_cell.length_c   1.000
_cell.angle_alpha   90.00
_cell.angle_beta   90.00
_cell.angle_gamma   90.00
#
_symmetry.space_group_name_H-M   'P 1'
#
loop_
_entity.id
_entity.type
_entity.pdbx_description
1 polymer ?
#
loop_
_entity_poly.entity_id
_entity_poly.type
_entity_poly.pdbx_seq_one_letter_code
_entity_poly.pdbx_strand_id
1 'polypeptide(L)'
;APWLQYMSYKLVGKDPLAQSRYACVCTPYIFNKYAGIFGLTGSVGGKEELKYLTDTYSAIKFDVPRFLDTCIGNARKVVKNHGVELHDGEKALTDRVVQLCKEYYHQVPVLVIAASTEEMGRLLAAIKADGAIPPDEVQRFSEFDDEGRLMKDEWATIIEDSTKRLGGIE
;
A
#
# COMPACT_ATOMS: atom_id res chain seq x y z
N ALA A 1 29.38 3.22 24.61
CA ALA A 1 29.55 4.70 24.62
C ALA A 1 30.91 5.06 24.03
N PRO A 2 31.04 6.16 23.26
CA PRO A 2 32.27 6.52 22.54
C PRO A 2 33.52 6.65 23.43
N TRP A 3 33.35 7.12 24.66
CA TRP A 3 34.44 7.30 25.63
C TRP A 3 35.07 5.97 26.12
N LEU A 4 34.29 4.88 26.16
CA LEU A 4 34.80 3.54 26.53
C LEU A 4 35.70 2.96 25.43
N GLN A 5 35.36 3.18 24.16
CA GLN A 5 36.18 2.75 23.03
C GLN A 5 37.52 3.49 23.01
N TYR A 6 37.52 4.79 23.31
CA TYR A 6 38.76 5.57 23.46
C TYR A 6 39.67 5.02 24.56
N MET A 7 39.11 4.63 25.72
CA MET A 7 39.90 4.00 26.79
C MET A 7 40.53 2.68 26.35
N SER A 8 39.85 1.87 25.56
CA SER A 8 40.42 0.64 25.01
C SER A 8 41.62 0.90 24.08
N TYR A 9 41.58 1.94 23.24
CA TYR A 9 42.73 2.32 22.40
C TYR A 9 43.93 2.77 23.24
N LYS A 10 43.68 3.59 24.27
CA LYS A 10 44.70 4.08 25.19
C LYS A 10 45.39 2.95 25.96
N LEU A 11 44.64 1.93 26.40
CA LEU A 11 45.18 0.79 27.14
C LEU A 11 46.03 -0.15 26.27
N VAL A 12 45.74 -0.23 24.96
CA VAL A 12 46.46 -1.09 24.01
C VAL A 12 47.63 -0.35 23.35
N GLY A 13 47.86 0.92 23.68
CA GLY A 13 48.97 1.73 23.15
C GLY A 13 48.85 1.99 21.65
N LYS A 14 47.63 1.98 21.10
CA LYS A 14 47.35 2.27 19.69
C LYS A 14 46.63 3.60 19.57
N ASP A 15 47.03 4.42 18.61
CA ASP A 15 46.32 5.66 18.32
C ASP A 15 44.90 5.35 17.81
N PRO A 16 43.88 6.07 18.31
CA PRO A 16 42.51 5.88 17.86
C PRO A 16 42.39 6.30 16.39
N LEU A 17 42.15 5.33 15.52
CA LEU A 17 41.80 5.58 14.13
C LEU A 17 40.30 5.87 14.05
N ALA A 18 39.94 7.04 13.52
CA ALA A 18 38.57 7.39 13.20
C ALA A 18 38.06 6.52 12.05
N GLN A 19 37.64 5.29 12.33
CA GLN A 19 36.87 4.49 11.39
C GLN A 19 35.43 5.00 11.39
N SER A 20 35.08 5.82 10.41
CA SER A 20 33.67 6.05 10.06
C SER A 20 33.09 4.72 9.54
N ARG A 21 32.53 3.90 10.44
CA ARG A 21 31.99 2.57 10.09
C ARG A 21 30.73 2.60 9.23
N TYR A 22 30.22 3.78 8.87
CA TYR A 22 28.96 3.92 8.14
C TYR A 22 29.07 5.03 7.10
N ALA A 23 28.98 4.67 5.83
CA ALA A 23 28.65 5.63 4.78
C ALA A 23 27.14 5.88 4.86
N CYS A 24 26.75 6.95 5.56
CA CYS A 24 25.36 7.42 5.50
C CYS A 24 25.24 8.33 4.28
N VAL A 25 24.48 7.87 3.29
CA VAL A 25 24.21 8.66 2.10
C VAL A 25 22.70 8.80 1.98
N CYS A 26 22.22 10.04 1.89
CA CYS A 26 20.79 10.27 1.71
C CYS A 26 20.37 9.93 0.27
N THR A 27 19.19 9.34 0.14
CA THR A 27 18.60 8.97 -1.15
C THR A 27 18.60 10.11 -2.18
N PRO A 28 18.26 11.38 -1.80
CA PRO A 28 18.39 12.51 -2.72
C PRO A 28 19.80 12.72 -3.28
N TYR A 29 20.82 12.60 -2.41
CA TYR A 29 22.21 12.79 -2.82
C TYR A 29 22.65 11.72 -3.82
N ILE A 30 22.28 10.46 -3.61
CA ILE A 30 22.63 9.37 -4.54
C ILE A 30 21.96 9.62 -5.89
N PHE A 31 20.67 9.94 -5.88
CA PHE A 31 19.91 10.09 -7.10
C PHE A 31 20.43 11.25 -7.97
N ASN A 32 20.82 12.36 -7.36
CA ASN A 32 21.43 13.49 -8.09
C ASN A 32 22.82 13.21 -8.67
N LYS A 33 23.41 12.02 -8.45
CA LYS A 33 24.64 11.58 -9.13
C LYS A 33 24.39 10.89 -10.46
N TYR A 34 23.18 10.43 -10.75
CA TYR A 34 22.87 9.84 -12.06
C TYR A 34 22.85 10.92 -13.14
N ALA A 35 23.28 10.58 -14.35
CA ALA A 35 23.24 11.50 -15.49
C ALA A 35 21.80 11.87 -15.91
N GLY A 36 20.82 11.02 -15.58
CA GLY A 36 19.41 11.24 -15.81
C GLY A 36 18.56 10.27 -14.99
N ILE A 37 17.36 10.71 -14.63
CA ILE A 37 16.40 9.94 -13.81
C ILE A 37 15.03 10.03 -14.46
N PHE A 38 14.32 8.91 -14.53
CA PHE A 38 12.90 8.88 -14.85
C PHE A 38 12.18 7.98 -13.84
N GLY A 39 10.93 8.30 -13.54
CA GLY A 39 10.09 7.55 -12.62
C GLY A 39 8.68 7.41 -13.17
N LEU A 40 8.07 6.25 -12.92
CA LEU A 40 6.68 5.97 -13.28
C LEU A 40 5.86 5.87 -12.00
N THR A 41 4.75 6.60 -11.93
CA THR A 41 3.83 6.53 -10.81
C THR A 41 2.39 6.72 -11.27
N GLY A 42 1.46 6.05 -10.61
CA GLY A 42 0.02 6.29 -10.77
C GLY A 42 -0.46 7.57 -10.08
N SER A 43 0.35 8.14 -9.17
CA SER A 43 0.07 9.40 -8.47
C SER A 43 1.37 10.08 -8.04
N VAL A 44 1.51 11.37 -8.36
CA VAL A 44 2.65 12.21 -7.94
C VAL A 44 2.38 12.90 -6.59
N GLY A 45 1.17 12.74 -6.04
CA GLY A 45 0.72 13.47 -4.85
C GLY A 45 0.13 14.84 -5.20
N GLY A 46 0.15 15.74 -4.23
CA GLY A 46 -0.33 17.11 -4.35
C GLY A 46 0.73 18.06 -4.93
N LYS A 47 0.46 19.37 -4.77
CA LYS A 47 1.35 20.43 -5.28
C LYS A 47 2.69 20.44 -4.55
N GLU A 48 2.71 20.08 -3.28
CA GLU A 48 3.92 20.11 -2.45
C GLU A 48 4.88 18.98 -2.81
N GLU A 49 4.36 17.78 -3.06
CA GLU A 49 5.17 16.65 -3.53
C GLU A 49 5.78 16.93 -4.91
N LEU A 50 4.99 17.53 -5.81
CA LEU A 50 5.49 17.95 -7.12
C LEU A 50 6.59 19.01 -6.99
N LYS A 51 6.40 19.98 -6.09
CA LYS A 51 7.40 21.01 -5.81
C LYS A 51 8.68 20.38 -5.27
N TYR A 52 8.59 19.47 -4.30
CA TYR A 52 9.74 18.74 -3.76
C TYR A 52 10.51 17.99 -4.86
N LEU A 53 9.81 17.29 -5.77
CA LEU A 53 10.45 16.57 -6.88
C LEU A 53 11.15 17.51 -7.86
N THR A 54 10.53 18.66 -8.14
CA THR A 54 11.10 19.70 -9.00
C THR A 54 12.35 20.30 -8.37
N ASP A 55 12.27 20.69 -7.09
CA ASP A 55 13.35 21.36 -6.36
C ASP A 55 14.53 20.41 -6.07
N THR A 56 14.24 19.14 -5.75
CA THR A 56 15.25 18.16 -5.30
C THR A 56 15.91 17.43 -6.45
N TYR A 57 15.15 17.09 -7.50
CA TYR A 57 15.59 16.22 -8.60
C TYR A 57 15.51 16.87 -9.97
N SER A 58 15.06 18.13 -10.08
CA SER A 58 14.76 18.78 -11.38
C SER A 58 13.79 17.96 -12.23
N ALA A 59 12.92 17.17 -11.59
CA ALA A 59 12.00 16.28 -12.27
C ALA A 59 10.79 17.07 -12.78
N ILE A 60 10.35 16.75 -14.00
CA ILE A 60 9.15 17.32 -14.61
C ILE A 60 8.08 16.23 -14.66
N LYS A 61 6.87 16.57 -14.20
CA LYS A 61 5.72 15.67 -14.30
C LYS A 61 5.18 15.68 -15.73
N PHE A 62 4.99 14.49 -16.28
CA PHE A 62 4.28 14.27 -17.53
C PHE A 62 3.09 13.35 -17.28
N ASP A 63 1.88 13.84 -17.55
CA ASP A 63 0.65 13.06 -17.40
C ASP A 63 0.41 12.23 -18.65
N VAL A 64 0.61 10.92 -18.54
CA VAL A 64 0.31 9.97 -19.61
C VAL A 64 -1.20 9.70 -19.62
N PRO A 65 -1.90 9.92 -20.75
CA PRO A 65 -3.30 9.57 -20.87
C PRO A 65 -3.51 8.08 -20.56
N ARG A 66 -4.61 7.76 -19.88
CA ARG A 66 -4.92 6.37 -19.54
C ARG A 66 -5.30 5.63 -20.80
N PHE A 67 -4.81 4.40 -20.92
CA PHE A 67 -5.04 3.56 -22.10
C PHE A 67 -6.52 3.47 -22.51
N LEU A 68 -7.41 3.16 -21.55
CA LEU A 68 -8.85 3.00 -21.82
C LEU A 68 -9.57 4.30 -22.21
N ASP A 69 -8.98 5.46 -21.93
CA ASP A 69 -9.54 6.75 -22.35
C ASP A 69 -9.13 7.09 -23.79
N THR A 70 -8.14 6.38 -24.33
CA THR A 70 -7.60 6.56 -25.69
C THR A 70 -7.98 5.44 -26.67
N CYS A 71 -8.63 4.37 -26.18
CA CYS A 71 -9.06 3.24 -27.01
C CYS A 71 -10.34 3.56 -27.80
N ILE A 72 -10.43 3.05 -29.03
CA ILE A 72 -11.65 3.08 -29.84
C ILE A 72 -12.55 1.94 -29.36
N GLY A 73 -13.68 2.24 -28.73
CA GLY A 73 -14.61 1.25 -28.18
C GLY A 73 -15.47 1.79 -27.05
N ASN A 74 -15.94 0.91 -26.17
CA ASN A 74 -16.75 1.29 -25.01
C ASN A 74 -15.91 2.07 -24.00
N ALA A 75 -16.33 3.31 -23.73
CA ALA A 75 -15.71 4.15 -22.71
C ALA A 75 -15.79 3.49 -21.33
N ARG A 76 -14.76 3.73 -20.51
CA ARG A 76 -14.68 3.22 -19.14
C ARG A 76 -15.90 3.66 -18.31
N LYS A 77 -16.41 2.75 -17.46
CA LYS A 77 -17.37 3.12 -16.40
C LYS A 77 -16.74 4.15 -15.46
N VAL A 78 -17.36 5.32 -15.36
CA VAL A 78 -16.94 6.39 -14.45
C VAL A 78 -16.99 5.86 -13.02
N VAL A 79 -15.86 5.90 -12.33
CA VAL A 79 -15.78 5.47 -10.92
C VAL A 79 -16.47 6.53 -10.07
N LYS A 80 -17.51 6.13 -9.33
CA LYS A 80 -18.17 6.99 -8.35
C LYS A 80 -17.37 6.98 -7.06
N ASN A 81 -16.83 8.13 -6.68
CA ASN A 81 -16.25 8.32 -5.35
C ASN A 81 -17.39 8.62 -4.37
N HIS A 82 -17.54 7.81 -3.32
CA HIS A 82 -18.57 7.98 -2.30
C HIS A 82 -18.18 8.99 -1.20
N GLY A 83 -16.94 9.49 -1.24
CA GLY A 83 -16.42 10.51 -0.34
C GLY A 83 -15.80 9.92 0.93
N VAL A 84 -15.60 10.79 1.92
CA VAL A 84 -15.09 10.43 3.25
C VAL A 84 -16.22 10.60 4.25
N GLU A 85 -16.53 9.55 4.99
CA GLU A 85 -17.48 9.59 6.10
C GLU A 85 -16.72 9.66 7.42
N LEU A 86 -17.15 10.55 8.31
CA LEU A 86 -16.60 10.67 9.66
C LEU A 86 -17.60 10.06 10.64
N HIS A 87 -17.11 9.18 11.50
CA HIS A 87 -17.91 8.46 12.49
C HIS A 87 -17.35 8.68 13.89
N ASP A 88 -18.24 8.83 14.86
CA ASP A 88 -17.86 9.04 16.26
C ASP A 88 -17.46 7.71 16.92
N GLY A 89 -16.17 7.43 16.83
CA GLY A 89 -15.55 6.29 17.50
C GLY A 89 -15.39 5.05 16.62
N GLU A 90 -14.53 4.17 17.10
CA GLU A 90 -14.04 3.02 16.36
C GLU A 90 -15.14 1.98 16.06
N LYS A 91 -16.09 1.83 16.99
CA LYS A 91 -17.20 0.88 16.84
C LYS A 91 -18.15 1.32 15.72
N ALA A 92 -18.56 2.59 15.71
CA ALA A 92 -19.44 3.12 14.66
C ALA A 92 -18.80 3.02 13.27
N LEU A 93 -17.49 3.29 13.18
CA LEU A 93 -16.73 3.10 11.96
C LEU A 93 -16.70 1.62 11.52
N THR A 94 -16.46 0.69 12.45
CA THR A 94 -16.44 -0.75 12.18
C THR A 94 -17.80 -1.23 11.67
N ASP A 95 -18.88 -0.86 12.36
CA ASP A 95 -20.25 -1.23 11.99
C ASP A 95 -20.60 -0.70 10.59
N ARG A 96 -20.14 0.52 10.26
CA ARG A 96 -20.32 1.10 8.93
C ARG A 96 -19.56 0.34 7.85
N VAL A 97 -18.31 -0.06 8.10
CA VAL A 97 -17.52 -0.86 7.15
C VAL A 97 -18.20 -2.20 6.89
N VAL A 98 -18.66 -2.88 7.95
CA VAL A 98 -19.42 -4.14 7.83
C VAL A 98 -20.68 -3.93 6.98
N GLN A 99 -21.44 -2.87 7.24
CA GLN A 99 -22.63 -2.53 6.44
C GLN A 99 -22.30 -2.35 4.95
N LEU A 100 -21.24 -1.62 4.61
CA LEU A 100 -20.81 -1.42 3.22
C LEU A 100 -20.40 -2.74 2.57
N CYS A 101 -19.68 -3.61 3.28
CA CYS A 101 -19.35 -4.93 2.75
C CYS A 101 -20.61 -5.72 2.38
N LYS A 102 -21.64 -5.74 3.24
CA LYS A 102 -22.91 -6.42 2.94
C LYS A 102 -23.62 -5.86 1.71
N GLU A 103 -23.65 -4.54 1.58
CA GLU A 103 -24.38 -3.87 0.50
C GLU A 103 -23.77 -4.18 -0.88
N TYR A 104 -22.43 -4.25 -0.94
CA TYR A 104 -21.70 -4.32 -2.21
C TYR A 104 -21.17 -5.71 -2.57
N TYR A 105 -20.97 -6.65 -1.64
CA TYR A 105 -20.27 -7.91 -1.96
C TYR A 105 -20.97 -8.74 -3.05
N HIS A 106 -22.30 -8.74 -3.09
CA HIS A 106 -23.06 -9.43 -4.13
C HIS A 106 -22.94 -8.78 -5.51
N GLN A 107 -22.56 -7.51 -5.58
CA GLN A 107 -22.51 -6.73 -6.82
C GLN A 107 -21.09 -6.65 -7.38
N VAL A 108 -20.10 -6.52 -6.51
CA VAL A 108 -18.70 -6.33 -6.87
C VAL A 108 -17.77 -6.91 -5.80
N PRO A 109 -16.55 -7.36 -6.17
CA PRO A 109 -15.50 -7.64 -5.19
C PRO A 109 -15.19 -6.39 -4.36
N VAL A 110 -15.18 -6.54 -3.03
CA VAL A 110 -14.91 -5.44 -2.09
C VAL A 110 -13.51 -5.57 -1.51
N LEU A 111 -12.70 -4.51 -1.61
CA LEU A 111 -11.38 -4.43 -0.97
C LEU A 111 -11.45 -3.49 0.24
N VAL A 112 -11.18 -4.02 1.43
CA VAL A 112 -11.05 -3.23 2.66
C VAL A 112 -9.58 -3.04 2.99
N ILE A 113 -9.17 -1.80 3.20
CA ILE A 113 -7.79 -1.43 3.56
C ILE A 113 -7.83 -0.80 4.95
N ALA A 114 -7.00 -1.32 5.87
CA ALA A 114 -6.87 -0.82 7.24
C ALA A 114 -5.50 -0.16 7.43
N ALA A 115 -5.37 0.72 8.42
CA ALA A 115 -4.12 1.42 8.70
C ALA A 115 -3.10 0.55 9.44
N SER A 116 -3.55 -0.50 10.14
CA SER A 116 -2.69 -1.41 10.90
C SER A 116 -3.16 -2.85 10.87
N THR A 117 -2.27 -3.76 11.25
CA THR A 117 -2.57 -5.20 11.39
C THR A 117 -3.63 -5.47 12.45
N GLU A 118 -3.63 -4.70 13.55
CA GLU A 118 -4.61 -4.83 14.64
C GLU A 118 -6.00 -4.43 14.17
N GLU A 119 -6.11 -3.29 13.48
CA GLU A 119 -7.37 -2.81 12.91
C GLU A 119 -7.92 -3.77 11.85
N MET A 120 -7.03 -4.29 10.99
CA MET A 120 -7.40 -5.33 10.02
C MET A 120 -7.96 -6.59 10.71
N GLY A 121 -7.33 -7.05 11.79
CA GLY A 121 -7.81 -8.20 12.55
C GLY A 121 -9.20 -7.98 13.16
N ARG A 122 -9.44 -6.78 13.69
CA ARG A 122 -10.73 -6.38 14.26
C ARG A 122 -11.83 -6.31 13.20
N LEU A 123 -11.55 -5.68 12.05
CA LEU A 123 -12.49 -5.59 10.93
C LEU A 123 -12.82 -6.98 10.37
N LEU A 124 -11.81 -7.84 10.20
CA LEU A 124 -12.00 -9.21 9.75
C LEU A 124 -12.90 -10.01 10.70
N ALA A 125 -12.64 -9.91 12.00
CA ALA A 125 -13.46 -10.57 13.02
C ALA A 125 -14.90 -10.04 13.01
N ALA A 126 -15.10 -8.72 12.88
CA ALA A 126 -16.43 -8.12 12.81
C ALA A 126 -17.20 -8.55 11.56
N ILE A 127 -16.56 -8.58 10.39
CA ILE A 127 -17.18 -9.02 9.14
C ILE A 127 -17.57 -10.50 9.21
N LYS A 128 -16.68 -11.36 9.74
CA LYS A 128 -16.97 -12.81 9.89
C LYS A 128 -18.04 -13.08 10.94
N ALA A 129 -18.04 -12.35 12.05
CA ALA A 129 -19.01 -12.53 13.14
C ALA A 129 -20.44 -12.12 12.73
N ASP A 130 -20.57 -11.19 11.79
CA ASP A 130 -21.86 -10.73 11.30
C ASP A 130 -22.63 -11.81 10.51
N GLY A 131 -21.91 -12.70 9.82
CA GLY A 131 -22.48 -13.87 9.14
C GLY A 131 -23.23 -13.58 7.84
N ALA A 132 -23.32 -12.31 7.40
CA ALA A 132 -23.95 -11.97 6.12
C ALA A 132 -23.10 -12.33 4.88
N ILE A 133 -21.80 -12.52 5.06
CA ILE A 133 -20.85 -12.92 4.02
C ILE A 133 -20.29 -14.30 4.39
N PRO A 134 -20.31 -15.29 3.48
CA PRO A 134 -19.73 -16.60 3.73
C PRO A 134 -18.26 -16.48 4.19
N PRO A 135 -17.81 -17.21 5.22
CA PRO A 135 -16.46 -17.08 5.76
C PRO A 135 -15.34 -17.36 4.76
N ASP A 136 -15.60 -18.17 3.75
CA ASP A 136 -14.73 -18.52 2.62
C ASP A 136 -14.62 -17.40 1.57
N GLU A 137 -15.59 -16.48 1.53
CA GLU A 137 -15.55 -15.29 0.68
C GLU A 137 -14.84 -14.10 1.35
N VAL A 138 -14.54 -14.18 2.66
CA VAL A 138 -13.83 -13.14 3.40
C VAL A 138 -12.35 -13.51 3.58
N GLN A 139 -11.50 -12.93 2.74
CA GLN A 139 -10.07 -13.26 2.67
C GLN A 139 -9.19 -12.14 3.20
N ARG A 140 -8.04 -12.53 3.76
CA ARG A 140 -7.00 -11.60 4.19
C ARG A 140 -5.71 -11.90 3.42
N PHE A 141 -5.28 -10.93 2.61
CA PHE A 141 -4.09 -11.09 1.74
C PHE A 141 -2.77 -11.30 2.47
N SER A 142 -2.71 -11.02 3.77
CA SER A 142 -1.53 -11.27 4.60
C SER A 142 -1.58 -12.63 5.31
N GLU A 143 -2.51 -13.51 4.98
CA GLU A 143 -2.56 -14.87 5.54
C GLU A 143 -1.49 -15.76 4.91
N PHE A 144 -0.93 -16.61 5.76
CA PHE A 144 0.03 -17.64 5.41
C PHE A 144 -0.63 -18.99 5.66
N ASP A 145 -0.33 -19.97 4.81
CA ASP A 145 -0.73 -21.35 5.04
C ASP A 145 0.08 -21.99 6.18
N ASP A 146 -0.28 -23.23 6.55
CA ASP A 146 0.41 -24.02 7.58
C ASP A 146 1.89 -24.31 7.23
N GLU A 147 2.28 -24.09 5.98
CA GLU A 147 3.61 -24.31 5.42
C GLU A 147 4.42 -22.99 5.34
N GLY A 148 3.85 -21.88 5.80
CA GLY A 148 4.47 -20.55 5.84
C GLY A 148 4.52 -19.84 4.49
N ARG A 149 3.74 -20.26 3.49
CA ARG A 149 3.62 -19.60 2.19
C ARG A 149 2.47 -18.60 2.23
N LEU A 150 2.65 -17.48 1.53
CA LEU A 150 1.58 -16.50 1.36
C LEU A 150 0.43 -17.11 0.56
N MET A 151 -0.78 -17.08 1.10
CA MET A 151 -1.99 -17.58 0.42
C MET A 151 -2.46 -16.70 -0.75
N LYS A 152 -1.71 -15.63 -1.06
CA LYS A 152 -2.02 -14.66 -2.11
C LYS A 152 -2.30 -15.32 -3.47
N ASP A 153 -1.57 -16.39 -3.81
CA ASP A 153 -1.69 -17.04 -5.12
C ASP A 153 -3.01 -17.83 -5.24
N GLU A 154 -3.51 -18.42 -4.15
CA GLU A 154 -4.85 -19.00 -4.12
C GLU A 154 -5.94 -17.91 -4.26
N TRP A 155 -5.73 -16.77 -3.60
CA TRP A 155 -6.66 -15.64 -3.66
C TRP A 155 -6.73 -14.98 -5.03
N ALA A 156 -5.62 -14.93 -5.78
CA ALA A 156 -5.61 -14.42 -7.15
C ALA A 156 -6.60 -15.17 -8.05
N THR A 157 -6.70 -16.49 -7.88
CA THR A 157 -7.63 -17.34 -8.63
C THR A 157 -9.09 -16.99 -8.33
N ILE A 158 -9.42 -16.70 -7.07
CA ILE A 158 -10.79 -16.33 -6.66
C ILE A 158 -11.18 -14.94 -7.17
N ILE A 159 -10.25 -13.99 -7.18
CA ILE A 159 -10.48 -12.65 -7.75
C ILE A 159 -10.76 -12.77 -9.25
N GLU A 160 -9.93 -13.53 -9.96
CA GLU A 160 -10.13 -13.78 -11.39
C GLU A 160 -11.51 -14.39 -11.66
N ASP A 161 -11.91 -15.42 -10.90
CA ASP A 161 -13.22 -16.04 -11.05
C ASP A 161 -14.39 -15.11 -10.68
N SER A 162 -14.23 -14.26 -9.67
CA SER A 162 -15.21 -13.24 -9.31
C SER A 162 -15.38 -12.19 -10.41
N THR A 163 -14.29 -11.83 -11.10
CA THR A 163 -14.35 -10.94 -12.26
C THR A 163 -14.98 -11.59 -13.50
N LYS A 164 -14.85 -12.92 -13.64
CA LYS A 164 -15.56 -13.69 -14.69
C LYS A 164 -17.06 -13.76 -14.45
N ARG A 165 -17.53 -13.86 -13.20
CA ARG A 165 -18.97 -13.83 -12.87
C ARG A 165 -19.68 -12.56 -13.34
N LEU A 166 -18.96 -11.44 -13.48
CA LEU A 166 -19.47 -10.18 -14.03
C LEU A 166 -19.51 -10.13 -15.57
N GLY A 167 -18.80 -11.04 -16.25
CA GLY A 167 -18.76 -11.14 -17.71
C GLY A 167 -19.82 -12.06 -18.33
N GLY A 168 -20.62 -12.74 -17.50
CA GLY A 168 -21.71 -13.62 -17.91
C GLY A 168 -23.07 -12.94 -17.76
N ILE A 169 -23.31 -11.89 -18.54
CA ILE A 169 -24.68 -11.47 -18.86
C ILE A 169 -24.84 -11.74 -20.35
N GLU A 170 -25.75 -12.67 -20.67
CA GLU A 170 -26.23 -12.96 -22.04
C GLU A 170 -26.68 -11.69 -22.77
#